data_AF-A0A0F2DNP8-F1
#
_entry.id   AF-A0A0F2DNP8-F1
#
_cell.length_a   1.000
_cell.length_b   1.000
_cell.length_c   1.000
_cell.angle_alpha   90.00
_cell.angle_beta   90.00
_cell.angle_gamma   90.00
#
_symmetry.space_group_name_H-M   'P 1'
#
loop_
_entity.id
_entity.type
_entity.pdbx_description
1 polymer ?
#
loop_
_entity_poly.entity_id
_entity_poly.type
_entity_poly.pdbx_seq_one_letter_code
_entity_poly.pdbx_strand_id
1 'polypeptide(L)'
;MKIRVDRDSVCMGDDVFSHQMDLDVPEDMTVEEFCSFLQKDRYLPRLDTEWLLRHGGKTITSYNTETKELTNPNVSLTELIYQSSGDNEFVWIIKRRLH
;
A
#
# COMPACT_ATOMS: atom_id res chain seq x y z
N MET A 1 -0.32 -10.93 11.66
CA MET A 1 1.11 -10.62 11.50
C MET A 1 1.32 -9.13 11.54
N LYS A 2 2.45 -8.70 12.13
CA LYS A 2 2.76 -7.28 12.26
C LYS A 2 3.52 -6.79 11.03
N ILE A 3 2.99 -5.76 10.38
CA ILE A 3 3.65 -5.06 9.28
C ILE A 3 3.77 -3.58 9.61
N ARG A 4 4.75 -2.94 8.98
CA ARG A 4 4.85 -1.49 8.93
C ARG A 4 4.37 -1.02 7.57
N VAL A 5 3.43 -0.09 7.55
CA VAL A 5 3.00 0.56 6.32
C VAL A 5 3.35 2.03 6.40
N ASP A 6 3.83 2.57 5.28
CA ASP A 6 4.07 3.99 5.05
C ASP A 6 3.35 4.43 3.76
N ARG A 7 3.07 5.73 3.64
CA ARG A 7 2.53 6.33 2.41
C ARG A 7 3.21 7.65 2.10
N ASP A 8 3.43 7.93 0.82
CA ASP A 8 3.95 9.23 0.38
C ASP A 8 2.99 10.36 0.78
N SER A 9 3.55 11.47 1.24
CA SER A 9 2.78 12.64 1.67
C SER A 9 2.13 13.29 0.46
N VAL A 10 0.80 13.49 0.52
CA VAL A 10 0.02 13.94 -0.65
C VAL A 10 -0.36 15.42 -0.58
N CYS A 11 -0.53 15.98 0.63
CA CYS A 11 -0.69 17.42 0.90
C CYS A 11 -0.64 17.68 2.41
N MET A 12 -0.08 18.83 2.83
CA MET A 12 0.19 19.17 4.24
C MET A 12 -1.05 19.43 5.14
N GLY A 13 -2.28 19.21 4.65
CA GLY A 13 -3.50 19.68 5.32
C GLY A 13 -4.59 18.63 5.60
N ASP A 14 -4.51 17.44 5.00
CA ASP A 14 -5.61 16.44 5.04
C ASP A 14 -5.24 15.14 5.78
N ASP A 15 -4.08 15.10 6.43
CA ASP A 15 -3.59 13.91 7.10
C ASP A 15 -4.24 13.72 8.47
N VAL A 16 -5.42 13.09 8.45
CA VAL A 16 -6.10 12.60 9.65
C VAL A 16 -5.27 11.49 10.34
N PHE A 17 -4.41 10.81 9.57
CA PHE A 17 -3.56 9.72 10.05
C PHE A 17 -2.08 9.98 9.76
N SER A 18 -1.22 9.51 10.66
CA SER A 18 0.22 9.39 10.45
C SER A 18 0.50 8.73 9.10
N HIS A 19 1.53 9.20 8.40
CA HIS A 19 1.97 8.58 7.14
C HIS A 19 2.48 7.17 7.35
N GLN A 20 3.05 6.88 8.53
CA GLN A 20 3.52 5.56 8.90
C GLN A 20 2.73 5.00 10.07
N MET A 21 2.35 3.72 10.00
CA MET A 21 1.68 3.00 11.08
C MET A 21 2.09 1.52 11.13
N ASP A 22 2.05 0.96 12.33
CA ASP A 22 2.18 -0.48 12.53
C ASP A 22 0.76 -1.10 12.52
N LEU A 23 0.57 -2.17 11.75
CA LEU A 23 -0.69 -2.86 11.59
C LEU A 23 -0.55 -4.33 12.00
N ASP A 24 -1.62 -4.88 12.58
CA ASP A 24 -1.80 -6.33 12.68
C ASP A 24 -2.81 -6.78 11.62
N VAL A 25 -2.34 -7.58 10.67
CA VAL A 25 -3.12 -8.08 9.53
C VAL A 25 -3.15 -9.60 9.49
N PRO A 26 -4.19 -10.25 8.94
CA PRO A 26 -4.19 -11.70 8.72
C PRO A 26 -2.95 -12.21 7.97
N GLU A 27 -2.50 -13.43 8.29
CA GLU A 27 -1.31 -14.04 7.65
C GLU A 27 -1.57 -14.46 6.19
N ASP A 28 -2.83 -14.68 5.83
CA ASP A 28 -3.28 -15.01 4.48
C ASP A 28 -3.65 -13.76 3.66
N MET A 29 -3.46 -12.55 4.21
CA MET A 29 -3.84 -11.30 3.54
C MET A 29 -3.15 -11.14 2.19
N THR A 30 -3.97 -10.93 1.17
CA THR A 30 -3.55 -10.58 -0.19
C THR A 30 -3.37 -9.08 -0.36
N VAL A 31 -2.71 -8.68 -1.45
CA VAL A 31 -2.56 -7.28 -1.84
C VAL A 31 -3.91 -6.58 -2.06
N GLU A 32 -4.89 -7.26 -2.65
CA GLU A 32 -6.23 -6.70 -2.86
C GLU A 32 -6.95 -6.40 -1.53
N GLU A 33 -6.92 -7.35 -0.61
CA GLU A 33 -7.51 -7.19 0.72
C GLU A 33 -6.79 -6.09 1.51
N PHE A 34 -5.46 -6.02 1.39
CA PHE A 34 -4.67 -4.97 2.03
C PHE A 34 -5.01 -3.58 1.48
N CYS A 35 -5.11 -3.44 0.16
CA CYS A 35 -5.52 -2.18 -0.47
C CYS A 35 -6.93 -1.76 -0.01
N SER A 36 -7.87 -2.70 0.00
CA SER A 36 -9.24 -2.48 0.45
C SER A 36 -9.32 -2.08 1.93
N PHE A 37 -8.51 -2.73 2.78
CA PHE A 37 -8.38 -2.41 4.20
C PHE A 37 -7.95 -0.95 4.42
N LEU A 38 -6.87 -0.51 3.75
CA LEU A 38 -6.36 0.86 3.88
C LEU A 38 -7.31 1.93 3.32
N GLN A 39 -8.09 1.61 2.29
CA GLN A 39 -9.10 2.52 1.75
C GLN A 39 -10.28 2.73 2.70
N LYS A 40 -10.71 1.66 3.39
CA LYS A 40 -11.83 1.73 4.35
C LYS A 40 -11.55 2.74 5.46
N ASP A 41 -10.29 2.76 5.92
CA ASP A 41 -9.84 3.66 6.99
C ASP A 41 -9.38 5.03 6.46
N ARG A 42 -9.57 5.32 5.16
CA ARG A 42 -9.14 6.56 4.49
C ARG A 42 -7.64 6.84 4.60
N TYR A 43 -6.83 5.80 4.82
CA TYR A 43 -5.37 5.92 4.83
C TYR A 43 -4.83 6.21 3.43
N LEU A 44 -5.35 5.52 2.41
CA LEU A 44 -5.15 5.91 1.01
C LEU A 44 -6.22 6.94 0.63
N PRO A 45 -5.85 8.22 0.41
CA PRO A 45 -6.83 9.25 0.07
C PRO A 45 -7.44 8.98 -1.31
N ARG A 46 -8.72 9.31 -1.45
CA ARG A 46 -9.49 9.16 -2.69
C ARG A 46 -9.21 10.34 -3.62
N LEU A 47 -8.06 10.29 -4.28
CA LEU A 47 -7.62 11.25 -5.29
C LEU A 47 -7.61 10.56 -6.65
N ASP A 48 -7.80 11.29 -7.75
CA ASP A 48 -7.66 10.75 -9.11
C ASP A 48 -6.17 10.54 -9.42
N THR A 49 -5.65 9.34 -9.13
CA THR A 49 -4.23 9.02 -9.16
C THR A 49 -3.97 7.52 -9.30
N GLU A 50 -2.72 7.15 -9.50
CA GLU A 50 -2.25 5.76 -9.44
C GLU A 50 -1.31 5.62 -8.25
N TRP A 51 -1.66 4.73 -7.33
CA TRP A 51 -0.85 4.34 -6.19
C TRP A 51 0.03 3.15 -6.56
N LEU A 52 1.27 3.12 -6.09
CA LEU A 52 2.19 2.01 -6.25
C LEU A 52 2.53 1.45 -4.87
N LEU A 53 2.25 0.17 -4.64
CA LEU A 53 2.74 -0.53 -3.46
C LEU A 53 4.18 -0.98 -3.72
N ARG A 54 5.08 -0.60 -2.82
CA ARG A 54 6.47 -1.00 -2.84
C ARG A 54 6.84 -1.83 -1.62
N HIS A 55 7.73 -2.79 -1.85
CA HIS A 55 8.32 -3.66 -0.83
C HIS A 55 9.71 -4.10 -1.32
N GLY A 56 10.71 -4.12 -0.44
CA GLY A 56 12.09 -4.48 -0.80
C GLY A 56 12.67 -3.69 -1.98
N GLY A 57 12.26 -2.43 -2.16
CA GLY A 57 12.66 -1.59 -3.28
C GLY A 57 12.03 -1.92 -4.64
N LYS A 58 11.04 -2.83 -4.72
CA LYS A 58 10.34 -3.19 -5.96
C LYS A 58 8.87 -2.77 -5.90
N THR A 59 8.27 -2.53 -7.07
CA THR A 59 6.82 -2.34 -7.17
C THR A 59 6.14 -3.71 -7.21
N ILE A 60 5.20 -3.92 -6.30
CA ILE A 60 4.44 -5.17 -6.17
C ILE A 60 3.12 -5.06 -6.94
N THR A 61 2.42 -3.94 -6.72
CA THR A 61 1.16 -3.62 -7.39
C THR A 61 1.08 -2.14 -7.71
N SER A 62 0.22 -1.83 -8.67
CA SER A 62 -0.35 -0.52 -8.90
C SER A 62 -1.87 -0.58 -8.68
N TYR A 63 -2.40 0.45 -8.02
CA TYR A 63 -3.83 0.67 -7.82
C TYR A 63 -4.23 1.96 -8.50
N ASN A 64 -5.11 1.86 -9.50
CA ASN A 64 -5.71 3.02 -10.14
C ASN A 64 -6.99 3.41 -9.38
N THR A 65 -7.06 4.61 -8.82
CA THR A 65 -8.21 5.04 -8.02
C THR A 65 -9.47 5.32 -8.85
N GLU A 66 -9.31 5.69 -10.12
CA GLU A 66 -10.41 5.98 -11.05
C GLU A 66 -11.05 4.68 -11.54
N THR A 67 -10.25 3.75 -12.07
CA THR A 67 -10.75 2.46 -12.59
C THR A 67 -10.98 1.42 -11.50
N LYS A 68 -10.40 1.64 -10.31
CA LYS A 68 -10.35 0.71 -9.17
C LYS A 68 -9.62 -0.61 -9.47
N GLU A 69 -8.79 -0.63 -10.50
CA GLU A 69 -8.03 -1.82 -10.89
C GLU A 69 -6.73 -1.93 -10.10
N LEU A 70 -6.39 -3.17 -9.72
CA LEU A 70 -5.13 -3.56 -9.10
C LEU A 70 -4.35 -4.49 -10.03
N THR A 71 -3.05 -4.27 -10.18
CA THR A 71 -2.18 -5.28 -10.78
C THR A 71 -1.76 -6.30 -9.73
N ASN A 72 -1.58 -7.57 -10.10
CA ASN A 72 -1.16 -8.63 -9.16
C ASN A 72 -1.97 -8.71 -7.82
N PRO A 73 -3.32 -8.69 -7.84
CA PRO A 73 -4.14 -8.57 -6.63
C PRO A 73 -3.96 -9.74 -5.65
N ASN A 74 -3.67 -10.95 -6.16
CA ASN A 74 -3.62 -12.19 -5.40
C ASN A 74 -2.26 -12.46 -4.73
N VAL A 75 -1.31 -11.52 -4.79
CA VAL A 75 -0.01 -11.71 -4.14
C VAL A 75 -0.18 -11.70 -2.62
N SER A 76 0.39 -12.68 -1.94
CA SER A 76 0.38 -12.77 -0.47
C SER A 76 1.40 -11.81 0.13
N LEU A 77 1.00 -11.04 1.14
CA LEU A 77 1.93 -10.20 1.90
C LEU A 77 2.97 -11.05 2.64
N THR A 78 2.57 -12.19 3.21
CA THR A 78 3.46 -13.09 3.96
C THR A 78 4.54 -13.68 3.06
N GLU A 79 4.20 -14.05 1.82
CA GLU A 79 5.19 -14.53 0.85
C GLU A 79 6.22 -13.46 0.51
N LEU A 80 5.81 -12.20 0.35
CA LEU A 80 6.73 -11.08 0.10
C LEU A 80 7.71 -10.89 1.27
N ILE A 81 7.20 -10.91 2.50
CA ILE A 81 8.02 -10.81 3.72
C ILE A 81 9.01 -11.98 3.80
N TYR A 82 8.55 -13.20 3.56
CA TYR A 82 9.41 -14.39 3.57
C TYR A 82 10.54 -14.29 2.53
N GLN A 83 10.21 -13.91 1.30
CA GLN A 83 11.18 -13.77 0.20
C GLN A 83 12.21 -12.65 0.42
N SER A 84 11.90 -11.69 1.27
CA SER A 84 12.78 -10.56 1.62
C SER A 84 13.54 -10.76 2.93
N SER A 85 13.64 -12.00 3.42
CA SER A 85 14.32 -12.32 4.69
C SER A 85 13.69 -11.63 5.90
N GLY A 86 12.37 -11.44 5.88
CA GLY A 86 11.61 -10.89 7.01
C GLY A 86 11.38 -9.38 6.96
N ASP A 87 11.74 -8.68 5.88
CA ASP A 87 11.38 -7.28 5.71
C ASP A 87 9.86 -7.13 5.63
N ASN A 88 9.29 -6.44 6.61
CA ASN A 88 7.86 -6.25 6.79
C ASN A 88 7.40 -4.81 6.53
N GLU A 89 8.24 -4.01 5.85
CA GLU A 89 7.92 -2.64 5.47
C GLU A 89 7.29 -2.54 4.08
N PHE A 90 6.14 -1.90 4.02
CA PHE A 90 5.38 -1.65 2.80
C PHE A 90 5.15 -0.16 2.61
N VAL A 91 5.42 0.36 1.41
CA VAL A 91 5.32 1.80 1.13
C VAL A 91 4.39 2.04 -0.05
N TRP A 92 3.33 2.83 0.17
CA TRP A 92 2.45 3.30 -0.90
C TRP A 92 2.93 4.64 -1.43
N ILE A 93 3.27 4.74 -2.71
CA ILE A 93 3.70 6.00 -3.33
C ILE A 93 2.76 6.40 -4.46
N ILE A 94 2.63 7.69 -4.71
CA ILE A 94 1.89 8.19 -5.87
C ILE A 94 2.80 8.09 -7.10
N LYS A 95 2.28 7.50 -8.18
CA LYS A 95 2.91 7.56 -9.49
C LYS A 95 2.80 8.98 -10.02
N ARG A 96 3.83 9.79 -9.77
CA ARG A 96 3.92 11.15 -10.32
C ARG A 96 4.03 11.04 -11.84
N ARG A 97 3.08 11.63 -12.57
CA ARG A 97 3.26 11.86 -14.01
C ARG A 97 4.39 12.85 -14.17
N LEU A 98 5.54 12.40 -14.67
CA LEU A 98 6.57 13.30 -15.19
C LEU A 98 5.93 14.04 -16.36
N HIS A 99 5.73 15.35 -16.18
CA HIS A 99 5.29 16.26 -17.25
C HIS A 99 6.53 16.72 -18.01
#